data_AF-A0A8T5IXM0-F1
#
_entry.id   AF-A0A8T5IXM0-F1
#
_cell.length_a   1.000
_cell.length_b   1.000
_cell.length_c   1.000
_cell.angle_alpha   90.00
_cell.angle_beta   90.00
_cell.angle_gamma   90.00
#
_symmetry.space_group_name_H-M   'P 1'
#
loop_
_entity.id
_entity.type
_entity.pdbx_description
1 polymer ?
#
loop_
_entity_poly.entity_id
_entity_poly.type
_entity_poly.pdbx_seq_one_letter_code
_entity_poly.pdbx_strand_id
1 'polypeptide(L)'
;MNNKKGVSPLIATVMIVGIVIALSFLVTTWITGSVEDTIDDTDCEMEAQERCSELTSAVKLSVNGAGNKLIVSNEGATDIKGLNVVHYDKDGNSNSGSEFDLSAYKSNINTSIGSSDIAFKVFMVGTDADELCSVECSPVLLEL
;
A
#
# COMPACT_ATOMS: atom_id res chain seq x y z
N MET A 1 -59.69 -38.09 17.56
CA MET A 1 -58.87 -37.04 16.91
C MET A 1 -57.42 -37.22 17.34
N ASN A 2 -56.51 -37.09 16.36
CA ASN A 2 -55.06 -36.86 16.48
C ASN A 2 -54.13 -38.09 16.53
N ASN A 3 -53.82 -38.61 15.33
CA ASN A 3 -52.63 -39.42 15.04
C ASN A 3 -51.36 -38.57 15.26
N LYS A 4 -50.66 -38.74 16.38
CA LYS A 4 -49.29 -38.25 16.55
C LYS A 4 -48.32 -39.30 15.99
N LYS A 5 -47.86 -39.12 14.75
CA LYS A 5 -46.73 -39.90 14.22
C LYS A 5 -45.45 -39.41 14.89
N GLY A 6 -45.00 -40.12 15.92
CA GLY A 6 -43.70 -39.88 16.53
C GLY A 6 -42.60 -40.30 15.56
N VAL A 7 -41.70 -39.37 15.22
CA VAL A 7 -40.48 -39.68 14.47
C VAL A 7 -39.66 -40.65 15.33
N SER A 8 -39.22 -41.78 14.77
CA SER A 8 -38.42 -42.76 15.50
C SER A 8 -37.15 -42.08 16.04
N PRO A 9 -36.87 -42.14 17.36
CA PRO A 9 -35.74 -41.42 17.98
C PRO A 9 -34.39 -41.68 17.30
N LEU A 10 -34.23 -42.86 16.70
CA LEU A 10 -33.00 -43.31 16.06
C LEU A 10 -32.77 -42.64 14.68
N ILE A 11 -33.83 -42.26 13.98
CA ILE A 11 -33.72 -41.58 12.67
C ILE A 11 -33.38 -40.10 12.88
N ALA A 12 -33.93 -39.49 13.93
CA ALA A 12 -33.65 -38.10 14.27
C ALA A 12 -32.18 -37.87 14.61
N THR A 13 -31.55 -38.79 15.35
CA THR A 13 -30.13 -38.68 15.74
C THR A 13 -29.20 -38.81 14.53
N VAL A 14 -29.46 -39.75 13.62
CA VAL A 14 -28.66 -39.92 12.39
C VAL A 14 -28.76 -38.68 11.50
N MET A 15 -29.96 -38.10 11.37
CA MET A 15 -30.17 -36.86 10.62
C MET A 15 -29.37 -35.69 11.22
N ILE A 16 -29.34 -35.57 12.55
CA ILE A 16 -28.56 -34.54 13.24
C ILE A 16 -27.06 -34.73 12.98
N VAL A 17 -26.54 -35.96 13.10
CA VAL A 17 -25.11 -36.23 12.85
C VAL A 17 -24.73 -35.91 11.40
N GLY A 18 -25.58 -36.24 10.43
CA GLY A 18 -25.35 -35.91 9.02
C GLY A 18 -25.27 -34.40 8.75
N ILE A 19 -26.16 -33.62 9.39
CA ILE A 19 -26.15 -32.15 9.28
C ILE A 19 -24.89 -31.56 9.92
N VAL A 20 -24.46 -32.07 11.08
CA VAL A 20 -23.24 -31.59 11.75
C VAL A 20 -22.01 -31.79 10.88
N ILE A 21 -21.85 -32.97 10.25
CA ILE A 21 -20.73 -33.24 9.35
C ILE A 21 -20.75 -32.29 8.14
N ALA A 22 -21.91 -32.11 7.51
CA ALA A 22 -22.06 -31.19 6.38
C ALA A 22 -21.71 -29.74 6.77
N LEU A 23 -22.17 -29.28 7.94
CA LEU A 23 -21.85 -27.96 8.46
C LEU A 23 -20.35 -27.82 8.76
N SER A 24 -19.70 -28.86 9.29
CA SER A 24 -18.25 -28.83 9.54
C SER A 24 -17.46 -28.57 8.26
N PHE A 25 -17.76 -29.26 7.17
CA PHE A 25 -17.08 -29.03 5.88
C PHE A 25 -17.30 -27.61 5.35
N LEU A 26 -18.52 -27.09 5.45
CA LEU A 26 -18.84 -25.74 5.00
C LEU A 26 -18.06 -24.69 5.79
N VAL A 27 -18.05 -24.81 7.12
CA VAL A 27 -17.33 -23.90 8.01
C VAL A 27 -15.82 -23.97 7.77
N THR A 28 -15.24 -25.17 7.63
CA THR A 28 -13.80 -25.31 7.36
C THR A 28 -13.42 -24.65 6.03
N THR A 29 -14.20 -24.87 4.97
CA THR A 29 -13.91 -24.27 3.64
C THR A 29 -13.99 -22.74 3.69
N TRP A 30 -14.94 -22.21 4.45
CA TRP A 30 -15.10 -20.77 4.61
C TRP A 30 -13.95 -20.16 5.44
N ILE A 31 -13.54 -20.81 6.52
CA ILE A 31 -12.41 -20.37 7.35
C ILE A 31 -11.11 -20.40 6.54
N THR A 32 -10.84 -21.45 5.78
CA THR A 32 -9.60 -21.54 4.99
C THR A 32 -9.55 -20.45 3.92
N GLY A 33 -10.66 -20.21 3.21
CA GLY A 33 -10.72 -19.15 2.21
C GLY A 33 -10.50 -17.76 2.81
N SER A 34 -11.22 -17.42 3.89
CA SER A 34 -11.07 -16.10 4.53
C SER A 34 -9.69 -15.88 5.16
N VAL A 35 -9.04 -16.93 5.66
CA VAL A 35 -7.68 -16.84 6.21
C VAL A 35 -6.65 -16.68 5.09
N GLU A 36 -6.80 -17.40 3.98
CA GLU A 36 -5.93 -17.28 2.81
C GLU A 36 -5.99 -15.87 2.22
N ASP A 37 -7.20 -15.34 2.00
CA ASP A 37 -7.40 -13.96 1.53
C ASP A 37 -6.77 -12.92 2.47
N THR A 38 -6.88 -13.12 3.80
CA THR A 38 -6.30 -12.19 4.78
C THR A 38 -4.77 -12.25 4.79
N ILE A 39 -4.19 -13.44 4.60
CA ILE A 39 -2.74 -13.62 4.56
C ILE A 39 -2.17 -13.00 3.29
N ASP A 40 -2.80 -13.24 2.14
CA ASP A 40 -2.36 -12.69 0.86
C ASP A 40 -2.39 -11.16 0.88
N ASP A 41 -3.46 -10.54 1.41
CA ASP A 41 -3.54 -9.08 1.57
C ASP A 41 -2.44 -8.55 2.53
N THR A 42 -2.17 -9.28 3.62
CA THR A 42 -1.16 -8.87 4.63
C THR A 42 0.27 -8.96 4.07
N ASP A 43 0.59 -10.06 3.39
CA ASP A 43 1.89 -10.25 2.75
C ASP A 43 2.12 -9.19 1.67
N CYS A 44 1.07 -8.84 0.90
CA CYS A 44 1.13 -7.78 -0.10
C CYS A 44 1.41 -6.40 0.51
N GLU A 45 0.70 -6.02 1.58
CA GLU A 45 0.94 -4.76 2.29
C GLU A 45 2.34 -4.71 2.90
N MET A 46 2.83 -5.82 3.46
CA MET A 46 4.17 -5.91 4.03
C MET A 46 5.25 -5.72 2.98
N GLU A 47 5.17 -6.40 1.84
CA GLU A 47 6.15 -6.25 0.75
C GLU A 47 6.14 -4.83 0.20
N ALA A 48 4.97 -4.25 -0.07
CA ALA A 48 4.85 -2.88 -0.52
C ALA A 48 5.40 -1.87 0.51
N GLN A 49 5.25 -2.14 1.81
CA GLN A 49 5.79 -1.31 2.87
C GLN A 49 7.32 -1.43 3.01
N GLU A 50 7.89 -2.63 2.83
CA GLU A 50 9.34 -2.80 2.72
C GLU A 50 9.90 -2.02 1.54
N ARG A 51 9.23 -2.08 0.38
CA ARG A 51 9.57 -1.25 -0.78
C ARG A 51 9.51 0.23 -0.45
N CYS A 52 8.48 0.70 0.22
CA CYS A 52 8.42 2.09 0.67
C CYS A 52 9.60 2.49 1.55
N SER A 53 10.05 1.62 2.45
CA SER A 53 11.23 1.87 3.29
C SER A 53 12.51 2.01 2.44
N GLU A 54 12.70 1.11 1.47
CA GLU A 54 13.81 1.18 0.51
C GLU A 54 13.79 2.49 -0.29
N LEU A 55 12.64 2.84 -0.89
CA LEU A 55 12.50 4.05 -1.71
C LEU A 55 12.69 5.33 -0.90
N THR A 56 12.11 5.41 0.30
CA THR A 56 12.25 6.57 1.19
C THR A 56 13.70 6.79 1.62
N SER A 57 14.46 5.71 1.84
CA SER A 57 15.89 5.79 2.16
C SER A 57 16.77 6.16 0.95
N ALA A 58 16.32 5.80 -0.25
CA ALA A 58 17.01 6.03 -1.51
C ALA A 58 16.84 7.46 -2.05
N VAL A 59 15.69 8.09 -1.78
CA VAL A 59 15.41 9.44 -2.24
C VAL A 59 16.13 10.47 -1.39
N LYS A 60 16.91 11.33 -2.06
CA LYS A 60 17.50 12.52 -1.45
C LYS A 60 17.01 13.78 -2.11
N LEU A 61 16.66 14.74 -1.25
CA LEU A 61 16.27 16.08 -1.60
C LEU A 61 17.43 17.03 -1.30
N SER A 62 17.77 17.89 -2.25
CA SER A 62 18.78 18.92 -2.07
C SER A 62 18.43 20.17 -2.86
N VAL A 63 18.95 21.32 -2.45
CA VAL A 63 18.81 22.56 -3.20
C VAL A 63 20.12 22.85 -3.91
N ASN A 64 20.05 23.28 -5.17
CA ASN A 64 21.23 23.73 -5.90
C ASN A 64 21.88 24.92 -5.14
N GLY A 65 23.20 25.08 -5.22
CA GLY A 65 23.93 26.19 -4.58
C GLY A 65 23.44 27.61 -4.95
N ALA A 66 22.65 27.76 -6.03
CA ALA A 66 21.97 29.00 -6.39
C ALA A 66 20.62 29.24 -5.69
N GLY A 67 20.11 28.27 -4.90
CA GLY A 67 18.87 28.40 -4.12
C GLY A 67 17.56 28.38 -4.92
N ASN A 68 17.60 28.14 -6.23
CA ASN A 68 16.45 28.33 -7.13
C ASN A 68 15.89 27.02 -7.72
N LYS A 69 16.52 25.88 -7.43
CA LYS A 69 16.12 24.57 -7.94
C LYS A 69 16.21 23.52 -6.86
N LEU A 70 15.15 22.75 -6.70
CA LEU A 70 15.11 21.52 -5.91
C LEU A 70 15.58 20.38 -6.81
N ILE A 71 16.53 19.62 -6.30
CA ILE A 71 17.07 18.42 -6.92
C ILE A 71 16.53 17.23 -6.12
N VAL A 72 15.71 16.41 -6.78
CA VAL A 72 15.26 15.13 -6.24
C VAL A 72 16.10 14.06 -6.91
N SER A 73 16.77 13.24 -6.12
CA SER A 73 17.70 12.22 -6.62
C SER A 73 17.37 10.86 -6.04
N ASN A 74 17.48 9.83 -6.88
CA ASN A 74 17.40 8.44 -6.47
C ASN A 74 18.82 7.89 -6.32
N GLU A 75 19.31 7.68 -5.10
CA GLU A 75 20.61 7.06 -4.84
C GLU A 75 20.52 5.54 -4.61
N GLY A 76 19.32 4.98 -4.64
CA GLY A 76 19.06 3.56 -4.40
C GLY A 76 19.26 2.69 -5.63
N ALA A 77 19.10 1.38 -5.42
CA ALA A 77 19.24 0.35 -6.45
C ALA A 77 17.95 0.08 -7.24
N THR A 78 16.83 0.69 -6.83
CA THR A 78 15.49 0.41 -7.36
C THR A 78 15.01 1.62 -8.15
N ASP A 79 14.37 1.37 -9.29
CA ASP A 79 13.68 2.41 -10.05
C ASP A 79 12.48 2.93 -9.26
N ILE A 80 12.31 4.25 -9.22
CA ILE A 80 11.14 4.90 -8.62
C ILE A 80 10.23 5.35 -9.76
N LYS A 81 9.01 4.84 -9.81
CA LYS A 81 7.99 5.26 -10.76
C LYS A 81 6.97 6.15 -10.08
N GLY A 82 6.36 7.07 -10.83
CA GLY A 82 5.18 7.80 -10.36
C GLY A 82 5.43 8.78 -9.20
N LEU A 83 6.65 9.31 -9.09
CA LEU A 83 7.01 10.21 -8.01
C LEU A 83 6.33 11.58 -8.21
N ASN A 84 5.65 12.06 -7.17
CA ASN A 84 5.00 13.37 -7.18
C ASN A 84 5.70 14.34 -6.20
N VAL A 85 6.07 15.51 -6.69
CA VAL A 85 6.66 16.58 -5.87
C VAL A 85 5.63 17.65 -5.60
N VAL A 86 5.35 17.92 -4.33
CA VAL A 86 4.40 18.95 -3.90
C VAL A 86 5.15 20.09 -3.23
N HIS A 87 4.88 21.29 -3.70
CA HIS A 87 5.43 22.55 -3.21
C HIS A 87 4.47 23.15 -2.19
N TYR A 88 4.98 23.62 -1.05
CA TYR A 88 4.18 24.32 -0.03
C TYR A 88 4.66 25.77 0.13
N ASP A 89 3.72 26.70 0.02
CA ASP A 89 3.92 28.14 0.24
C ASP A 89 3.78 28.51 1.72
N LYS A 90 4.34 29.66 2.12
CA LYS A 90 4.12 30.38 3.40
C LYS A 90 2.66 30.52 3.76
N ASP A 91 1.80 30.70 2.76
CA ASP A 91 0.35 30.86 2.93
C ASP A 91 -0.38 29.52 3.13
N GLY A 92 0.35 28.40 3.13
CA GLY A 92 -0.21 27.04 3.28
C GLY A 92 -0.82 26.47 2.00
N ASN A 93 -0.71 27.19 0.88
CA ASN A 93 -1.13 26.69 -0.43
C ASN A 93 -0.15 25.61 -0.92
N SER A 94 -0.69 24.57 -1.57
CA SER A 94 0.12 23.53 -2.20
C SER A 94 -0.08 23.49 -3.70
N ASN A 95 1.02 23.42 -4.44
CA ASN A 95 1.02 23.14 -5.87
C ASN A 95 1.63 21.76 -6.09
N SER A 96 0.84 20.82 -6.59
CA SER A 96 1.35 19.51 -7.01
C SER A 96 2.07 19.65 -8.35
N GLY A 97 3.29 19.14 -8.40
CA GLY A 97 4.10 19.06 -9.61
C GLY A 97 3.66 17.91 -10.51
N SER A 98 4.37 17.79 -11.62
CA SER A 98 4.24 16.65 -12.54
C SER A 98 4.68 15.34 -11.88
N GLU A 99 4.21 14.24 -12.43
CA GLU A 99 4.66 12.91 -12.07
C GLU A 99 5.97 12.59 -12.80
N PHE A 100 6.94 12.02 -12.08
CA PHE A 100 8.28 11.76 -12.59
C PHE A 100 8.73 10.33 -12.30
N ASP A 101 9.51 9.78 -13.22
CA ASP A 101 10.21 8.51 -13.02
C ASP A 101 11.71 8.77 -12.81
N LEU A 102 12.30 8.07 -11.86
CA LEU A 102 13.71 8.17 -11.46
C LEU A 102 14.34 6.78 -11.49
N SER A 103 15.17 6.52 -12.49
CA SER A 103 15.92 5.27 -12.61
C SER A 103 16.87 5.04 -11.42
N ALA A 104 17.20 3.79 -11.16
CA ALA A 104 18.16 3.38 -10.15
C ALA A 104 19.52 4.05 -10.35
N TYR A 105 20.23 4.24 -9.23
CA TYR A 105 21.60 4.74 -9.15
C TYR A 105 21.83 6.12 -9.79
N LYS A 106 21.55 7.16 -9.00
CA LYS A 106 21.91 8.58 -9.22
C LYS A 106 21.21 9.25 -10.40
N SER A 107 19.98 8.83 -10.73
CA SER A 107 19.10 9.67 -11.53
C SER A 107 18.63 10.87 -10.70
N ASN A 108 18.38 12.00 -11.37
CA ASN A 108 17.80 13.15 -10.72
C ASN A 108 16.84 13.91 -11.62
N ILE A 109 15.90 14.60 -10.99
CA ILE A 109 15.03 15.60 -11.61
C ILE A 109 15.24 16.93 -10.92
N ASN A 110 14.97 18.00 -11.65
CA ASN A 110 15.05 19.35 -11.12
C ASN A 110 13.68 20.01 -11.25
N THR A 111 13.15 20.52 -10.14
CA THR A 111 11.99 21.42 -10.13
C THR A 111 12.38 22.82 -9.68
N SER A 112 11.72 23.84 -10.21
CA SER A 112 11.97 25.23 -9.84
C SER A 112 11.45 25.51 -8.43
N ILE A 113 12.20 26.27 -7.65
CA ILE A 113 11.78 26.78 -6.34
C ILE A 113 11.16 28.16 -6.55
N GLY A 114 9.89 28.30 -6.17
CA GLY A 114 9.22 29.59 -6.11
C GLY A 114 9.77 30.46 -4.97
N SER A 115 9.72 31.78 -5.12
CA SER A 115 10.13 32.72 -4.06
C SER A 115 9.29 32.62 -2.77
N SER A 116 8.16 31.93 -2.85
CA SER A 116 7.23 31.73 -1.76
C SER A 116 7.20 30.30 -1.20
N ASP A 117 7.91 29.36 -1.83
CA ASP A 117 8.02 28.00 -1.32
C ASP A 117 8.81 27.98 0.00
N ILE A 118 8.32 27.20 0.97
CA ILE A 118 8.97 26.98 2.28
C ILE A 118 9.29 25.51 2.54
N ALA A 119 8.58 24.60 1.88
CA ALA A 119 8.78 23.17 2.05
C ALA A 119 8.40 22.42 0.78
N PHE A 120 9.03 21.27 0.60
CA PHE A 120 8.72 20.30 -0.44
C PHE A 120 8.41 18.96 0.19
N LYS A 121 7.37 18.30 -0.31
CA LYS A 121 7.10 16.89 0.00
C LYS A 121 7.16 16.07 -1.27
N VAL A 122 7.82 14.93 -1.18
CA VAL A 122 7.88 13.98 -2.27
C VAL A 122 7.09 12.75 -1.88
N PHE A 123 6.02 12.51 -2.63
CA PHE A 123 5.14 11.36 -2.49
C PHE A 123 5.55 10.27 -3.48
N MET A 124 5.50 9.04 -3.00
CA MET A 124 5.87 7.84 -3.74
C MET A 124 4.88 6.74 -3.40
N VAL A 125 4.77 5.76 -4.29
CA VAL A 125 3.95 4.57 -4.10
C VAL A 125 4.88 3.37 -4.16
N GLY A 126 4.86 2.55 -3.11
CA GLY A 126 5.52 1.25 -3.10
C GLY A 126 4.57 0.23 -3.71
N THR A 127 5.03 -0.51 -4.70
CA THR A 127 4.29 -1.64 -5.28
C THR A 127 4.99 -2.94 -4.94
N ASP A 128 4.21 -4.01 -4.80
CA ASP A 128 4.73 -5.37 -4.70
C ASP A 128 5.43 -5.80 -6.01
N ALA A 129 6.07 -6.98 -6.00
CA ALA A 129 6.81 -7.48 -7.16
C ALA A 129 5.93 -7.76 -8.38
N ASP A 130 4.65 -8.07 -8.15
CA ASP A 130 3.68 -8.39 -9.21
C ASP A 130 2.82 -7.17 -9.64
N GLU A 131 3.08 -5.98 -9.07
CA GLU A 131 2.33 -4.73 -9.30
C GLU A 131 0.80 -4.86 -9.06
N LEU A 132 0.40 -5.82 -8.21
CA LEU A 132 -1.00 -6.07 -7.86
C LEU A 132 -1.47 -5.26 -6.66
N CYS A 133 -0.53 -4.85 -5.79
CA CYS A 133 -0.78 -4.04 -4.62
C CYS A 133 0.11 -2.80 -4.59
N SER A 134 -0.46 -1.71 -4.08
CA SER A 134 0.22 -0.44 -4.00
C SER A 134 -0.09 0.25 -2.67
N VAL A 135 0.95 0.70 -1.98
CA VAL A 135 0.84 1.44 -0.71
C VAL A 135 1.47 2.81 -0.87
N GLU A 136 0.80 3.85 -0.38
CA GLU A 136 1.37 5.20 -0.34
C GLU A 136 2.49 5.27 0.71
N CYS A 137 3.69 5.64 0.28
CA CYS A 137 4.83 5.76 1.16
C CYS A 137 4.77 7.05 1.99
N SER A 138 5.43 7.04 3.16
CA SER A 138 5.65 8.26 3.92
C SER A 138 6.44 9.28 3.10
N PRO A 139 5.97 10.54 2.98
CA PRO A 139 6.61 11.50 2.09
C PRO A 139 7.96 11.96 2.64
N VAL A 140 8.92 12.14 1.74
CA VAL A 140 10.22 12.75 2.07
C VAL A 140 10.03 14.27 2.09
N LEU A 141 10.40 14.91 3.21
CA LEU A 141 10.24 16.35 3.43
C LEU A 141 11.59 17.06 3.33
N LEU A 142 11.62 18.21 2.64
CA LEU A 142 12.69 19.19 2.73
C LEU A 142 12.10 20.55 3.08
N GLU A 143 12.54 21.14 4.18
CA GLU A 143 12.26 22.54 4.55
C GLU A 143 13.43 23.43 4.09
N LEU A 144 13.11 24.63 3.59
CA LEU A 144 14.06 25.61 3.07
C LEU A 144 14.70 26.50 4.13
#